data_AF-Q8VQ98-F1
#
_entry.id   AF-Q8VQ98-F1
#
_cell.length_a   1.000
_cell.length_b   1.000
_cell.length_c   1.000
_cell.angle_alpha   90.00
_cell.angle_beta   90.00
_cell.angle_gamma   90.00
#
_symmetry.space_group_name_H-M   'P 1'
#
loop_
_entity.id
_entity.type
_entity.pdbx_description
1 polymer ?
#
loop_
_entity_poly.entity_id
_entity_poly.type
_entity_poly.pdbx_seq_one_letter_code
_entity_poly.pdbx_strand_id
1 'polypeptide(L)'
;ALQTRAAKGLKADFKLVATGTPVENSLADFWCLMDTACPGHLGSYQEFRARYISPILKAAGDEVEEIRARLGRELRIAVGALMLRRIKEDNLKGLPLKHMYAGGEFENWKYLEELKSTMVGYQRDVYEGAISHQLENEESHALTTLMRLRDSSLHPRLSDGGRLDIPKNAKSARALYGESGKLVSLLETLDRVRSKQEKCIIFAVNKRLQSFLSVTLGQIYNLGPLSVINGDAKAVAKRKSVPTRKSMISDFEAKEGFNLIVMSPVAAGVGLTVVGANHVVHLERYWNPAKEAQATDRVYRIGQEKEVHIYIPLLHHPEFESFDVNLHRLLTQKTLLKDAVVTPEDVIPQPAGVGGVVSGDLIDKRITAAELDKLSWQQFEALCVELLAKITDSESAWLTNNGADHGADGVLLNNSGNILLQAKFTQRQYDGYKGIQEIHSAKPIYESAMRSSFGRLIFVTNSPLLAKRTHEIAATCGIEVLGRTQLLTYLEEYDITLKDILSRLGK
;
A
#
# COMPACT_ATOMS: atom_id res chain seq x y z
N ALA A 1 -25.60 6.02 0.26
CA ALA A 1 -26.48 6.86 1.10
C ALA A 1 -27.59 6.07 1.78
N LEU A 2 -28.55 5.46 1.05
CA LEU A 2 -29.66 4.71 1.66
C LEU A 2 -29.20 3.51 2.50
N GLN A 3 -28.27 2.70 1.97
CA GLN A 3 -27.69 1.56 2.71
C GLN A 3 -27.00 1.99 4.01
N THR A 4 -26.22 3.07 3.98
CA THR A 4 -25.57 3.66 5.16
C THR A 4 -26.59 4.13 6.19
N ARG A 5 -27.65 4.84 5.76
CA ARG A 5 -28.71 5.31 6.65
C ARG A 5 -29.47 4.14 7.28
N ALA A 6 -29.75 3.10 6.50
CA ALA A 6 -30.38 1.88 7.00
C ALA A 6 -29.48 1.18 8.04
N ALA A 7 -28.19 0.99 7.75
CA ALA A 7 -27.23 0.37 8.68
C ALA A 7 -27.09 1.16 9.98
N LYS A 8 -27.01 2.49 9.91
CA LYS A 8 -26.98 3.37 11.09
C LYS A 8 -28.27 3.32 11.90
N GLY A 9 -29.42 3.25 11.22
CA GLY A 9 -30.75 3.16 11.83
C GLY A 9 -31.10 1.80 12.44
N LEU A 10 -30.29 0.76 12.24
CA LEU A 10 -30.47 -0.53 12.92
C LEU A 10 -30.29 -0.33 14.43
N LYS A 11 -31.36 -0.65 15.17
CA LYS A 11 -31.33 -0.74 16.64
C LYS A 11 -30.64 -2.05 17.01
N ALA A 12 -29.46 -1.95 17.62
CA ALA A 12 -28.67 -3.07 18.09
C ALA A 12 -27.85 -2.63 19.30
N ASP A 13 -27.69 -3.52 20.27
CA ASP A 13 -26.88 -3.26 21.47
C ASP A 13 -25.37 -3.28 21.16
N PHE A 14 -24.98 -4.00 20.10
CA PHE A 14 -23.60 -4.10 19.62
C PHE A 14 -23.55 -4.18 18.10
N LYS A 15 -22.60 -3.48 17.48
CA LYS A 15 -22.39 -3.47 16.02
C LYS A 15 -20.94 -3.85 15.69
N LEU A 16 -20.77 -5.00 15.04
CA LEU A 16 -19.48 -5.43 14.50
C LEU A 16 -19.42 -5.15 13.00
N VAL A 17 -18.44 -4.37 12.56
CA VAL A 17 -18.21 -4.07 11.15
C VAL A 17 -16.98 -4.83 10.67
N ALA A 18 -17.15 -5.67 9.65
CA ALA A 18 -16.07 -6.45 9.05
C ALA A 18 -15.82 -5.99 7.61
N THR A 19 -14.59 -5.58 7.30
CA THR A 19 -14.17 -5.21 5.95
C THR A 19 -12.72 -5.60 5.72
N GLY A 20 -12.39 -6.06 4.51
CA GLY A 20 -11.01 -6.27 4.10
C GLY A 20 -10.30 -4.97 3.68
N THR A 21 -11.06 -3.90 3.43
CA THR A 21 -10.59 -2.63 2.88
C THR A 21 -11.31 -1.48 3.55
N PRO A 22 -10.85 -1.01 4.72
CA PRO A 22 -11.52 0.04 5.50
C PRO A 22 -11.51 1.41 4.83
N VAL A 23 -10.56 1.64 3.91
CA VAL A 23 -10.49 2.82 3.05
C VAL A 23 -10.54 2.32 1.60
N GLU A 24 -11.66 2.52 0.91
CA GLU A 24 -11.80 2.13 -0.51
C GLU A 24 -11.40 3.26 -1.45
N ASN A 25 -12.00 4.44 -1.30
CA ASN A 25 -11.77 5.59 -2.16
C ASN A 25 -11.33 6.83 -1.37
N SER A 26 -11.81 6.98 -0.12
CA SER A 26 -11.51 8.15 0.70
C SER A 26 -11.63 7.85 2.19
N LEU A 27 -11.06 8.72 3.04
CA LEU A 27 -11.21 8.64 4.49
C LEU A 27 -12.66 8.85 4.97
N ALA A 28 -13.55 9.35 4.11
CA ALA A 28 -14.98 9.41 4.40
C ALA A 28 -15.60 8.01 4.51
N ASP A 29 -15.08 7.03 3.75
CA ASP A 29 -15.52 5.63 3.83
C ASP A 29 -15.24 5.09 5.23
N PHE A 30 -14.02 5.36 5.74
CA PHE A 30 -13.61 4.98 7.08
C PHE A 30 -14.45 5.63 8.17
N TRP A 31 -14.67 6.95 8.10
CA TRP A 31 -15.55 7.66 9.03
C TRP A 31 -16.96 7.06 9.03
N CYS A 32 -17.51 6.72 7.85
CA CYS A 32 -18.82 6.10 7.77
C CYS A 32 -18.88 4.73 8.47
N LEU A 33 -17.83 3.91 8.36
CA LEU A 33 -17.75 2.62 9.04
C LEU A 33 -17.68 2.81 10.56
N MET A 34 -16.80 3.70 11.03
CA MET A 34 -16.64 4.00 12.45
C MET A 34 -17.92 4.60 13.06
N ASP A 35 -18.55 5.55 12.40
CA ASP A 35 -19.80 6.15 12.88
C ASP A 35 -20.99 5.16 12.81
N THR A 36 -20.87 4.08 12.04
CA THR A 36 -21.85 2.98 12.08
C THR A 36 -21.60 2.04 13.26
N ALA A 37 -20.34 1.72 13.54
CA ALA A 37 -19.95 0.82 14.64
C ALA A 37 -20.07 1.49 16.02
N CYS A 38 -19.55 2.71 16.15
CA CYS A 38 -19.51 3.51 17.38
C CYS A 38 -19.86 4.98 17.03
N PRO A 39 -21.16 5.31 16.94
CA PRO A 39 -21.62 6.65 16.57
C PRO A 39 -21.03 7.75 17.44
N GLY A 40 -20.56 8.84 16.82
CA GLY A 40 -20.04 10.02 17.53
C GLY A 40 -18.59 9.93 18.02
N HIS A 41 -17.94 8.77 18.00
CA HIS A 41 -16.56 8.59 18.49
C HIS A 41 -15.53 9.47 17.76
N LEU A 42 -15.72 9.69 16.46
CA LEU A 42 -14.87 10.56 15.62
C LEU A 42 -15.47 11.95 15.39
N GLY A 43 -16.48 12.33 16.17
CA GLY A 43 -17.25 13.54 15.98
C GLY A 43 -18.08 13.53 14.69
N SER A 44 -18.63 14.70 14.37
CA SER A 44 -19.36 14.92 13.13
C SER A 44 -18.44 14.77 11.91
N TYR A 45 -19.02 14.47 10.74
CA TYR A 45 -18.22 14.40 9.50
C TYR A 45 -17.53 15.73 9.17
N GLN A 46 -18.12 16.87 9.56
CA GLN A 46 -17.54 18.19 9.32
C GLN A 46 -16.26 18.38 10.14
N GLU A 47 -16.29 18.04 11.43
CA GLU A 47 -15.11 18.07 12.31
C GLU A 47 -14.05 17.07 11.85
N PHE A 48 -14.46 15.84 11.51
CA PHE A 48 -13.56 14.82 10.98
C PHE A 48 -12.87 15.29 9.70
N ARG A 49 -13.63 15.86 8.75
CA ARG A 49 -13.10 16.40 7.50
C ARG A 49 -12.13 17.55 7.78
N ALA A 50 -12.47 18.47 8.68
CA ALA A 50 -11.60 19.60 9.02
C ALA A 50 -10.27 19.14 9.64
N ARG A 51 -10.31 18.11 10.49
CA ARG A 51 -9.13 17.59 11.20
C ARG A 51 -8.25 16.67 10.35
N TYR A 52 -8.83 15.73 9.61
CA TYR A 52 -8.08 14.66 8.96
C TYR A 52 -8.02 14.75 7.44
N ILE A 53 -9.03 15.32 6.78
CA ILE A 53 -9.11 15.32 5.30
C ILE A 53 -8.58 16.63 4.72
N SER A 54 -9.08 17.77 5.22
CA SER A 54 -8.76 19.09 4.68
C SER A 54 -7.27 19.44 4.73
N PRO A 55 -6.49 19.11 5.78
CA PRO A 55 -5.06 19.40 5.78
C PRO A 55 -4.30 18.58 4.74
N ILE A 56 -4.68 17.32 4.52
CA ILE A 56 -4.08 16.46 3.48
C ILE A 56 -4.35 17.01 2.08
N LEU A 57 -5.55 17.55 1.84
CA LEU A 57 -5.92 18.16 0.56
C LEU A 57 -5.25 19.52 0.31
N LYS A 58 -4.86 20.23 1.38
CA LYS A 58 -4.19 21.53 1.30
C LYS A 58 -2.68 21.43 1.23
N ALA A 59 -2.11 20.32 1.70
CA ALA A 59 -0.67 20.07 1.64
C ALA A 59 -0.19 20.07 0.18
N ALA A 60 1.00 20.62 -0.06
CA ALA A 60 1.62 20.69 -1.37
C ALA A 60 3.10 20.30 -1.27
N GLY A 61 3.65 19.76 -2.37
CA GLY A 61 5.05 19.33 -2.43
C GLY A 61 5.39 18.22 -1.43
N ASP A 62 6.57 18.30 -0.83
CA ASP A 62 7.14 17.24 0.01
C ASP A 62 6.46 17.11 1.38
N GLU A 63 5.74 18.14 1.85
CA GLU A 63 5.01 18.13 3.13
C GLU A 63 3.81 17.18 3.13
N VAL A 64 3.34 16.79 1.94
CA VAL A 64 2.15 15.95 1.76
C VAL A 64 2.31 14.61 2.47
N GLU A 65 3.44 13.93 2.29
CA GLU A 65 3.67 12.62 2.90
C GLU A 65 3.86 12.71 4.42
N GLU A 66 4.49 13.77 4.91
CA GLU A 66 4.66 14.00 6.34
C GLU A 66 3.31 14.27 7.03
N ILE A 67 2.51 15.17 6.48
CA ILE A 67 1.17 15.50 6.98
C ILE A 67 0.27 14.26 6.94
N ARG A 68 0.32 13.48 5.86
CA ARG A 68 -0.41 12.21 5.73
C ARG A 68 -0.01 11.21 6.81
N ALA A 69 1.29 11.02 7.01
CA ALA A 69 1.80 10.07 8.00
C ALA A 69 1.40 10.49 9.42
N ARG A 70 1.52 11.79 9.75
CA ARG A 70 1.12 12.33 11.06
C ARG A 70 -0.38 12.19 11.30
N LEU A 71 -1.23 12.65 10.39
CA LEU A 71 -2.68 12.58 10.57
C LEU A 71 -3.21 11.15 10.54
N GLY A 72 -2.57 10.27 9.76
CA GLY A 72 -2.86 8.85 9.79
C GLY A 72 -2.54 8.22 11.14
N ARG A 73 -1.41 8.60 11.77
CA ARG A 73 -1.07 8.20 13.15
C ARG A 73 -2.11 8.69 14.16
N GLU A 74 -2.45 9.98 14.13
CA GLU A 74 -3.44 10.55 15.04
C GLU A 74 -4.79 9.83 14.93
N LEU A 75 -5.23 9.54 13.69
CA LEU A 75 -6.48 8.83 13.46
C LEU A 75 -6.42 7.39 14.00
N ARG A 76 -5.29 6.70 13.87
CA ARG A 76 -5.10 5.36 14.47
C ARG A 76 -5.23 5.39 15.98
N ILE A 77 -4.54 6.32 16.65
CA ILE A 77 -4.61 6.47 18.11
C ILE A 77 -6.07 6.76 18.52
N ALA A 78 -6.76 7.62 17.78
CA ALA A 78 -8.14 7.96 18.05
C ALA A 78 -9.10 6.77 17.94
N VAL A 79 -8.92 5.89 16.94
CA VAL A 79 -9.76 4.68 16.81
C VAL A 79 -9.31 3.54 17.73
N GLY A 80 -8.03 3.52 18.10
CA GLY A 80 -7.47 2.69 19.16
C GLY A 80 -8.00 1.26 19.18
N ALA A 81 -8.48 0.84 20.36
CA ALA A 81 -9.01 -0.49 20.65
C ALA A 81 -10.31 -0.85 19.90
N LEU A 82 -10.94 0.09 19.20
CA LEU A 82 -12.20 -0.16 18.47
C LEU A 82 -11.96 -0.81 17.10
N MET A 83 -10.70 -0.88 16.65
CA MET A 83 -10.34 -1.47 15.36
C MET A 83 -9.27 -2.56 15.53
N LEU A 84 -9.50 -3.71 14.91
CA LEU A 84 -8.52 -4.78 14.80
C LEU A 84 -8.16 -5.00 13.32
N ARG A 85 -6.89 -4.82 12.95
CA ARG A 85 -6.37 -5.13 11.61
C ARG A 85 -5.12 -6.01 11.73
N ARG A 86 -5.02 -7.00 10.85
CA ARG A 86 -3.83 -7.84 10.67
C ARG A 86 -3.44 -7.84 9.20
N ILE A 87 -2.15 -7.69 8.91
CA ILE A 87 -1.62 -7.77 7.54
C ILE A 87 -1.15 -9.20 7.28
N LYS A 88 -1.37 -9.68 6.04
CA LYS A 88 -1.03 -11.06 5.64
C LYS A 88 0.47 -11.35 5.82
N GLU A 89 1.31 -10.43 5.37
CA GLU A 89 2.78 -10.57 5.39
C GLU A 89 3.32 -10.70 6.82
N ASP A 90 2.71 -9.99 7.79
CA ASP A 90 3.15 -10.02 9.20
C ASP A 90 2.56 -11.20 10.01
N ASN A 91 1.45 -11.79 9.56
CA ASN A 91 0.65 -12.73 10.37
C ASN A 91 0.51 -14.14 9.78
N LEU A 92 0.84 -14.36 8.50
CA LEU A 92 0.70 -15.65 7.85
C LEU A 92 2.07 -16.21 7.46
N LYS A 93 2.53 -17.21 8.22
CA LYS A 93 3.70 -18.01 7.85
C LYS A 93 3.35 -18.91 6.67
N GLY A 94 4.26 -19.01 5.70
CA GLY A 94 4.14 -19.93 4.57
C GLY A 94 3.42 -19.39 3.33
N LEU A 95 3.07 -18.10 3.28
CA LEU A 95 2.71 -17.49 2.01
C LEU A 95 3.97 -17.27 1.15
N PRO A 96 3.92 -17.59 -0.16
CA PRO A 96 5.07 -17.35 -1.04
C PRO A 96 5.28 -15.85 -1.30
N LEU A 97 6.36 -15.51 -2.00
CA LEU A 97 6.65 -14.13 -2.33
C LEU A 97 5.64 -13.56 -3.34
N LYS A 98 5.38 -12.27 -3.20
CA LYS A 98 4.54 -11.48 -4.11
C LYS A 98 5.43 -10.50 -4.86
N HIS A 99 5.42 -10.56 -6.18
CA HIS A 99 6.18 -9.69 -7.06
C HIS A 99 5.26 -8.81 -7.89
N MET A 100 5.52 -7.52 -7.88
CA MET A 100 4.71 -6.50 -8.54
C MET A 100 5.54 -5.81 -9.60
N TYR A 101 5.06 -5.83 -10.85
CA TYR A 101 5.74 -5.29 -12.01
C TYR A 101 4.87 -4.31 -12.79
N ALA A 102 5.49 -3.25 -13.30
CA ALA A 102 4.79 -2.25 -14.11
C ALA A 102 5.66 -1.78 -15.29
N GLY A 103 5.00 -1.35 -16.36
CA GLY A 103 5.64 -0.71 -17.52
C GLY A 103 6.09 0.73 -17.27
N GLY A 104 6.50 1.07 -16.05
CA GLY A 104 7.00 2.40 -15.67
C GLY A 104 7.60 2.37 -14.27
N GLU A 105 8.34 3.42 -13.92
CA GLU A 105 8.99 3.55 -12.61
C GLU A 105 8.00 4.10 -11.58
N PHE A 106 7.62 3.26 -10.60
CA PHE A 106 6.73 3.64 -9.52
C PHE A 106 7.21 3.03 -8.20
N GLU A 107 6.96 3.73 -7.10
CA GLU A 107 7.28 3.25 -5.77
C GLU A 107 6.58 1.90 -5.48
N ASN A 108 7.32 0.94 -4.91
CA ASN A 108 6.85 -0.43 -4.62
C ASN A 108 6.54 -1.29 -5.87
N TRP A 109 6.89 -0.85 -7.08
CA TRP A 109 6.79 -1.63 -8.31
C TRP A 109 8.15 -1.84 -8.95
N LYS A 110 8.41 -3.06 -9.44
CA LYS A 110 9.59 -3.37 -10.25
C LYS A 110 9.31 -2.97 -11.69
N TYR A 111 10.19 -2.17 -12.29
CA TYR A 111 10.10 -1.86 -13.71
C TYR A 111 10.39 -3.10 -14.57
N LEU A 112 9.57 -3.33 -15.60
CA LEU A 112 9.83 -4.31 -16.66
C LEU A 112 9.59 -3.67 -18.03
N GLU A 113 10.61 -3.67 -18.88
CA GLU A 113 10.58 -3.03 -20.20
C GLU A 113 9.47 -3.58 -21.09
N GLU A 114 9.30 -4.89 -21.14
CA GLU A 114 8.22 -5.58 -21.89
C GLU A 114 6.79 -5.16 -21.50
N LEU A 115 6.59 -4.57 -20.32
CA LEU A 115 5.30 -4.02 -19.91
C LEU A 115 5.11 -2.57 -20.34
N LYS A 116 6.17 -1.91 -20.80
CA LYS A 116 6.15 -0.55 -21.36
C LYS A 116 6.02 -0.66 -22.86
N SER A 117 4.98 -0.04 -23.40
CA SER A 117 4.86 0.16 -24.84
C SER A 117 4.56 1.60 -25.14
N THR A 118 5.19 2.18 -26.17
CA THR A 118 4.87 3.53 -26.64
C THR A 118 3.87 3.45 -27.79
N MET A 119 2.86 4.32 -27.79
CA MET A 119 1.88 4.44 -28.87
C MET A 119 2.55 4.80 -30.19
N VAL A 120 2.17 4.10 -31.26
CA VAL A 120 2.65 4.35 -32.62
C VAL A 120 1.53 4.19 -33.63
N GLY A 121 1.69 4.82 -34.80
CA GLY A 121 0.79 4.69 -35.95
C GLY A 121 -0.68 4.84 -35.58
N TYR A 122 -1.51 3.90 -36.04
CA TYR A 122 -2.96 3.94 -35.88
C TYR A 122 -3.44 4.10 -34.42
N GLN A 123 -2.74 3.49 -33.45
CA GLN A 123 -3.12 3.65 -32.05
C GLN A 123 -2.89 5.08 -31.55
N ARG A 124 -1.76 5.68 -31.94
CA ARG A 124 -1.44 7.08 -31.63
C ARG A 124 -2.47 8.01 -32.27
N ASP A 125 -2.76 7.84 -33.55
CA ASP A 125 -3.69 8.70 -34.29
C ASP A 125 -5.09 8.73 -33.66
N VAL A 126 -5.62 7.56 -33.28
CA VAL A 126 -6.93 7.47 -32.60
C VAL A 126 -6.88 8.10 -31.20
N TYR A 127 -5.77 7.92 -30.48
CA TYR A 127 -5.61 8.47 -29.14
C TYR A 127 -5.51 10.01 -29.16
N GLU A 128 -4.68 10.57 -30.04
CA GLU A 128 -4.55 12.02 -30.23
C GLU A 128 -5.84 12.63 -30.78
N GLY A 129 -6.53 11.96 -31.71
CA GLY A 129 -7.84 12.40 -32.21
C GLY A 129 -8.88 12.57 -31.11
N ALA A 130 -8.86 11.72 -30.07
CA ALA A 130 -9.74 11.88 -28.91
C ALA A 130 -9.39 13.13 -28.08
N ILE A 131 -8.12 13.51 -28.01
CA ILE A 131 -7.65 14.74 -27.32
C ILE A 131 -8.03 15.97 -28.15
N SER A 132 -7.73 15.98 -29.45
CA SER A 132 -8.03 17.11 -30.33
C SER A 132 -9.52 17.42 -30.35
N HIS A 133 -10.38 16.40 -30.44
CA HIS A 133 -11.84 16.57 -30.37
C HIS A 133 -12.30 17.24 -29.05
N GLN A 134 -11.61 17.01 -27.94
CA GLN A 134 -11.92 17.66 -26.66
C GLN A 134 -11.48 19.13 -26.63
N LEU A 135 -10.38 19.46 -27.31
CA LEU A 135 -9.87 20.83 -27.38
C LEU A 135 -10.68 21.71 -28.34
N GLU A 136 -11.20 21.12 -29.42
CA GLU A 136 -11.97 21.83 -30.45
C GLU A 136 -13.44 22.03 -30.08
N ASN A 137 -14.01 21.17 -29.22
CA ASN A 137 -15.43 21.20 -28.88
C ASN A 137 -15.64 21.53 -27.40
N GLU A 138 -15.97 22.79 -27.10
CA GLU A 138 -16.24 23.27 -25.75
C GLU A 138 -17.40 22.55 -25.05
N GLU A 139 -18.33 21.97 -25.80
CA GLU A 139 -19.44 21.17 -25.26
C GLU A 139 -19.05 19.71 -24.96
N SER A 140 -17.86 19.27 -25.40
CA SER A 140 -17.38 17.91 -25.17
C SER A 140 -17.11 17.67 -23.68
N HIS A 141 -17.80 16.67 -23.11
CA HIS A 141 -17.63 16.31 -21.72
C HIS A 141 -16.32 15.54 -21.47
N ALA A 142 -15.50 16.03 -20.53
CA ALA A 142 -14.22 15.42 -20.16
C ALA A 142 -14.31 13.92 -19.83
N LEU A 143 -15.42 13.47 -19.24
CA LEU A 143 -15.63 12.05 -18.92
C LEU A 143 -15.73 11.17 -20.18
N THR A 144 -16.37 11.67 -21.24
CA THR A 144 -16.47 10.97 -22.52
C THR A 144 -15.08 10.80 -23.15
N THR A 145 -14.27 11.85 -23.10
CA THR A 145 -12.89 11.82 -23.58
C THR A 145 -12.04 10.85 -22.76
N LEU A 146 -12.15 10.86 -21.43
CA LEU A 146 -11.46 9.86 -20.58
C LEU A 146 -11.85 8.42 -20.93
N MET A 147 -13.13 8.17 -21.24
CA MET A 147 -13.57 6.84 -21.69
C MET A 147 -12.97 6.47 -23.05
N ARG A 148 -12.88 7.41 -24.00
CA ARG A 148 -12.22 7.22 -25.30
C ARG A 148 -10.73 6.90 -25.14
N LEU A 149 -10.00 7.69 -24.34
CA LEU A 149 -8.58 7.47 -24.07
C LEU A 149 -8.32 6.11 -23.42
N ARG A 150 -9.20 5.68 -22.51
CA ARG A 150 -9.12 4.35 -21.91
C ARG A 150 -9.33 3.24 -22.95
N ASP A 151 -10.37 3.35 -23.78
CA ASP A 151 -10.67 2.33 -24.77
C ASP A 151 -9.58 2.26 -25.87
N SER A 152 -9.09 3.40 -26.37
CA SER A 152 -8.01 3.48 -27.35
C SER A 152 -6.67 2.98 -26.78
N SER A 153 -6.43 3.21 -25.48
CA SER A 153 -5.29 2.63 -24.77
C SER A 153 -5.33 1.10 -24.78
N LEU A 154 -6.50 0.49 -24.57
CA LEU A 154 -6.65 -0.96 -24.67
C LEU A 154 -6.46 -1.46 -26.10
N HIS A 155 -7.14 -0.83 -27.07
CA HIS A 155 -6.97 -1.07 -28.50
C HIS A 155 -7.68 0.03 -29.32
N PRO A 156 -7.09 0.60 -30.38
CA PRO A 156 -7.69 1.72 -31.14
C PRO A 156 -9.11 1.43 -31.63
N ARG A 157 -9.35 0.24 -32.20
CA ARG A 157 -10.68 -0.22 -32.66
C ARG A 157 -11.78 -0.33 -31.59
N LEU A 158 -11.48 -0.19 -30.30
CA LEU A 158 -12.51 -0.18 -29.24
C LEU A 158 -13.12 1.21 -28.99
N SER A 159 -12.46 2.28 -29.46
CA SER A 159 -12.95 3.66 -29.34
C SER A 159 -14.34 3.82 -29.98
N ASP A 160 -15.11 4.77 -29.45
CA ASP A 160 -16.41 5.19 -30.00
C ASP A 160 -17.42 4.05 -30.22
N GLY A 161 -17.42 3.07 -29.31
CA GLY A 161 -18.33 1.93 -29.41
C GLY A 161 -17.91 0.87 -30.43
N GLY A 162 -16.71 0.97 -31.01
CA GLY A 162 -16.14 0.01 -31.96
C GLY A 162 -15.97 -1.41 -31.41
N ARG A 163 -15.51 -2.35 -32.23
CA ARG A 163 -15.34 -3.75 -31.83
C ARG A 163 -14.12 -4.38 -32.46
N LEU A 164 -13.62 -5.41 -31.77
CA LEU A 164 -12.57 -6.28 -32.28
C LEU A 164 -13.24 -7.50 -32.91
N ASP A 165 -13.23 -7.54 -34.24
CA ASP A 165 -13.75 -8.69 -34.97
C ASP A 165 -12.90 -9.93 -34.68
N ILE A 166 -13.57 -11.08 -34.55
CA ILE A 166 -12.90 -12.34 -34.23
C ILE A 166 -12.17 -12.83 -35.49
N PRO A 167 -10.83 -12.93 -35.46
CA PRO A 167 -10.03 -13.40 -36.59
C PRO A 167 -10.24 -14.90 -36.81
N LYS A 168 -10.02 -15.34 -38.06
CA LYS A 168 -10.18 -16.75 -38.47
C LYS A 168 -9.08 -17.67 -37.93
N ASN A 169 -7.89 -17.15 -37.67
CA ASN A 169 -6.73 -17.94 -37.28
C ASN A 169 -5.78 -17.14 -36.37
N ALA A 170 -4.85 -17.86 -35.72
CA ALA A 170 -3.89 -17.30 -34.79
C ALA A 170 -2.95 -16.24 -35.41
N LYS A 171 -2.61 -16.36 -36.70
CA LYS A 171 -1.76 -15.38 -37.39
C LYS A 171 -2.47 -14.03 -37.52
N SER A 172 -3.71 -14.02 -37.98
CA SER A 172 -4.54 -12.82 -38.05
C SER A 172 -4.86 -12.27 -36.65
N ALA A 173 -4.99 -13.13 -35.64
CA ALA A 173 -5.12 -12.70 -34.25
C ALA A 173 -3.89 -11.95 -33.77
N ARG A 174 -2.67 -12.50 -33.95
CA ARG A 174 -1.44 -11.80 -33.58
C ARG A 174 -1.26 -10.47 -34.30
N ALA A 175 -1.69 -10.37 -35.56
CA ALA A 175 -1.67 -9.12 -36.31
C ALA A 175 -2.56 -8.04 -35.66
N LEU A 176 -3.80 -8.40 -35.25
CA LEU A 176 -4.69 -7.51 -34.51
C LEU A 176 -4.09 -7.09 -33.16
N TYR A 177 -3.47 -8.00 -32.42
CA TYR A 177 -2.77 -7.65 -31.17
C TYR A 177 -1.64 -6.64 -31.43
N GLY A 178 -0.95 -6.75 -32.56
CA GLY A 178 0.10 -5.82 -32.98
C GLY A 178 -0.37 -4.37 -33.20
N GLU A 179 -1.67 -4.13 -33.33
CA GLU A 179 -2.23 -2.77 -33.40
C GLU A 179 -2.34 -2.09 -32.03
N SER A 180 -2.09 -2.80 -30.93
CA SER A 180 -2.15 -2.25 -29.56
C SER A 180 -0.92 -2.63 -28.75
N GLY A 181 -0.16 -1.63 -28.31
CA GLY A 181 1.02 -1.83 -27.49
C GLY A 181 0.76 -2.65 -26.22
N LYS A 182 -0.40 -2.45 -25.57
CA LYS A 182 -0.77 -3.23 -24.37
C LYS A 182 -1.01 -4.70 -24.68
N LEU A 183 -1.62 -4.98 -25.84
CA LEU A 183 -1.88 -6.35 -26.26
C LEU A 183 -0.58 -7.05 -26.71
N VAL A 184 0.39 -6.32 -27.26
CA VAL A 184 1.74 -6.84 -27.49
C VAL A 184 2.40 -7.23 -26.16
N SER A 185 2.46 -6.31 -25.19
CA SER A 185 2.98 -6.59 -23.83
C SER A 185 2.26 -7.76 -23.15
N LEU A 186 0.95 -7.91 -23.37
CA LEU A 186 0.20 -9.06 -22.89
C LEU A 186 0.73 -10.36 -23.51
N LEU A 187 0.87 -10.44 -24.84
CA LEU A 187 1.37 -11.66 -25.49
C LEU A 187 2.78 -12.02 -25.04
N GLU A 188 3.68 -11.06 -24.92
CA GLU A 188 5.03 -11.29 -24.41
C GLU A 188 4.99 -11.88 -23.00
N THR A 189 4.15 -11.31 -22.14
CA THR A 189 3.94 -11.81 -20.77
C THR A 189 3.38 -13.22 -20.76
N LEU A 190 2.36 -13.50 -21.56
CA LEU A 190 1.76 -14.83 -21.64
C LEU A 190 2.72 -15.87 -22.25
N ASP A 191 3.56 -15.48 -23.21
CA ASP A 191 4.59 -16.34 -23.80
C ASP A 191 5.63 -16.75 -22.73
N ARG A 192 6.01 -15.84 -21.81
CA ARG A 192 6.84 -16.18 -20.63
C ARG A 192 6.14 -17.08 -19.63
N VAL A 193 4.87 -16.83 -19.32
CA VAL A 193 4.10 -17.69 -18.41
C VAL A 193 3.96 -19.10 -19.00
N ARG A 194 3.78 -19.20 -20.31
CA ARG A 194 3.71 -20.47 -21.02
C ARG A 194 5.01 -21.25 -20.98
N SER A 195 6.17 -20.59 -21.15
CA SER A 195 7.46 -21.29 -21.09
C SER A 195 7.70 -21.93 -19.72
N LYS A 196 7.14 -21.35 -18.65
CA LYS A 196 7.14 -21.91 -17.30
C LYS A 196 6.06 -22.96 -17.03
N GLN A 197 5.14 -23.19 -17.97
CA GLN A 197 3.96 -24.05 -17.79
C GLN A 197 3.06 -23.62 -16.62
N GLU A 198 2.89 -22.30 -16.46
CA GLU A 198 2.16 -21.70 -15.34
C GLU A 198 0.82 -21.10 -15.77
N LYS A 199 -0.01 -20.70 -14.79
CA LYS A 199 -1.39 -20.28 -15.06
C LYS A 199 -1.56 -18.79 -14.78
N CYS A 200 -2.31 -18.11 -15.66
CA CYS A 200 -2.50 -16.66 -15.60
C CYS A 200 -3.97 -16.26 -15.58
N ILE A 201 -4.29 -15.29 -14.73
CA ILE A 201 -5.56 -14.55 -14.74
C ILE A 201 -5.35 -13.22 -15.47
N ILE A 202 -6.23 -12.90 -16.41
CA ILE A 202 -6.23 -11.63 -17.13
C ILE A 202 -7.45 -10.82 -16.68
N PHE A 203 -7.19 -9.72 -15.97
CA PHE A 203 -8.24 -8.80 -15.54
C PHE A 203 -8.52 -7.73 -16.60
N ALA A 204 -9.79 -7.66 -17.02
CA ALA A 204 -10.31 -6.65 -17.94
C ALA A 204 -11.75 -6.27 -17.56
N VAL A 205 -12.16 -5.02 -17.77
CA VAL A 205 -13.53 -4.55 -17.49
C VAL A 205 -14.37 -4.51 -18.77
N ASN A 206 -13.77 -4.08 -19.89
CA ASN A 206 -14.45 -3.99 -21.18
C ASN A 206 -14.89 -5.38 -21.69
N LYS A 207 -16.21 -5.60 -21.76
CA LYS A 207 -16.81 -6.90 -22.16
C LYS A 207 -16.50 -7.29 -23.61
N ARG A 208 -16.34 -6.30 -24.51
CA ARG A 208 -15.96 -6.54 -25.92
C ARG A 208 -14.55 -7.12 -25.97
N LEU A 209 -13.63 -6.54 -25.19
CA LEU A 209 -12.27 -7.04 -25.05
C LEU A 209 -12.24 -8.43 -24.39
N GLN A 210 -13.00 -8.66 -23.32
CA GLN A 210 -13.07 -9.98 -22.68
C GLN A 210 -13.47 -11.09 -23.66
N SER A 211 -14.48 -10.84 -24.48
CA SER A 211 -14.97 -11.78 -25.49
C SER A 211 -13.92 -12.04 -26.58
N PHE A 212 -13.26 -10.96 -27.03
CA PHE A 212 -12.16 -11.06 -27.99
C PHE A 212 -10.98 -11.87 -27.43
N LEU A 213 -10.52 -11.59 -26.21
CA LEU A 213 -9.42 -12.30 -25.55
C LEU A 213 -9.74 -13.78 -25.38
N SER A 214 -10.97 -14.12 -24.97
CA SER A 214 -11.40 -15.51 -24.78
C SER A 214 -11.20 -16.35 -26.04
N VAL A 215 -11.63 -15.85 -27.20
CA VAL A 215 -11.51 -16.62 -28.45
C VAL A 215 -10.09 -16.57 -29.00
N THR A 216 -9.48 -15.38 -29.05
CA THR A 216 -8.19 -15.20 -29.73
C THR A 216 -7.00 -15.79 -28.98
N LEU A 217 -6.93 -15.65 -27.65
CA LEU A 217 -5.89 -16.33 -26.87
C LEU A 217 -6.09 -17.85 -26.90
N GLY A 218 -7.35 -18.30 -26.91
CA GLY A 218 -7.70 -19.69 -27.13
C GLY A 218 -7.16 -20.27 -28.43
N GLN A 219 -7.24 -19.49 -29.52
CA GLN A 219 -6.67 -19.83 -30.83
C GLN A 219 -5.12 -19.77 -30.81
N ILE A 220 -4.53 -18.71 -30.24
CA ILE A 220 -3.08 -18.47 -30.23
C ILE A 220 -2.35 -19.56 -29.43
N TYR A 221 -2.91 -19.96 -28.30
CA TYR A 221 -2.30 -20.93 -27.38
C TYR A 221 -2.87 -22.33 -27.47
N ASN A 222 -3.78 -22.58 -28.42
CA ASN A 222 -4.44 -23.87 -28.61
C ASN A 222 -5.14 -24.39 -27.32
N LEU A 223 -5.84 -23.49 -26.63
CA LEU A 223 -6.55 -23.81 -25.38
C LEU A 223 -8.07 -23.99 -25.59
N GLY A 224 -8.57 -23.67 -26.79
CA GLY A 224 -10.01 -23.42 -27.00
C GLY A 224 -10.46 -22.10 -26.36
N PRO A 225 -11.72 -21.68 -26.54
CA PRO A 225 -12.23 -20.44 -25.95
C PRO A 225 -12.02 -20.42 -24.43
N LEU A 226 -11.39 -19.36 -23.92
CA LEU A 226 -11.12 -19.23 -22.48
C LEU A 226 -12.41 -18.97 -21.71
N SER A 227 -12.45 -19.43 -20.45
CA SER A 227 -13.52 -19.05 -19.54
C SER A 227 -13.47 -17.54 -19.24
N VAL A 228 -14.64 -16.90 -19.18
CA VAL A 228 -14.81 -15.48 -18.84
C VAL A 228 -15.71 -15.36 -17.62
N ILE A 229 -15.18 -14.82 -16.53
CA ILE A 229 -15.94 -14.57 -15.30
C ILE A 229 -16.16 -13.07 -15.11
N ASN A 230 -17.38 -12.62 -15.34
CA ASN A 230 -17.77 -11.22 -15.17
C ASN A 230 -19.12 -11.10 -14.42
N GLY A 231 -19.70 -9.90 -14.37
CA GLY A 231 -20.97 -9.64 -13.68
C GLY A 231 -22.16 -10.44 -14.21
N ASP A 232 -22.10 -10.91 -15.46
CA ASP A 232 -23.17 -11.65 -16.12
C ASP A 232 -23.07 -13.16 -15.88
N ALA A 233 -21.88 -13.65 -15.49
CA ALA A 233 -21.67 -15.04 -15.13
C ALA A 233 -22.52 -15.38 -13.90
N LYS A 234 -23.43 -16.36 -14.02
CA LYS A 234 -24.38 -16.71 -12.96
C LYS A 234 -23.66 -17.40 -11.79
N ALA A 235 -23.95 -16.95 -10.57
CA ALA A 235 -23.42 -17.56 -9.34
C ALA A 235 -24.01 -18.96 -9.09
N VAL A 236 -25.23 -19.21 -9.56
CA VAL A 236 -25.96 -20.49 -9.45
C VAL A 236 -26.58 -20.81 -10.80
N ALA A 237 -26.37 -22.04 -11.28
CA ALA A 237 -26.96 -22.50 -12.54
C ALA A 237 -28.44 -22.84 -12.33
N LYS A 238 -29.35 -22.20 -13.07
CA LYS A 238 -30.78 -22.60 -13.11
C LYS A 238 -31.02 -23.89 -13.90
N ARG A 239 -30.01 -24.37 -14.65
CA ARG A 239 -30.00 -25.60 -15.46
C ARG A 239 -28.59 -26.20 -15.43
N LYS A 240 -28.45 -27.53 -15.38
CA LYS A 240 -27.16 -28.24 -15.33
C LYS A 240 -26.16 -27.85 -16.44
N SER A 241 -26.63 -27.30 -17.56
CA SER A 241 -25.82 -26.92 -18.72
C SER A 241 -25.17 -25.53 -18.67
N VAL A 242 -25.50 -24.69 -17.68
CA VAL A 242 -24.89 -23.35 -17.57
C VAL A 242 -23.72 -23.42 -16.59
N PRO A 243 -22.47 -23.20 -17.03
CA PRO A 243 -21.33 -23.23 -16.12
C PRO A 243 -21.47 -22.13 -15.07
N THR A 244 -21.19 -22.50 -13.82
CA THR A 244 -21.15 -21.53 -12.71
C THR A 244 -19.76 -20.92 -12.62
N ARG A 245 -19.63 -19.78 -11.94
CA ARG A 245 -18.30 -19.19 -11.67
C ARG A 245 -17.35 -20.19 -11.00
N LYS A 246 -17.87 -21.05 -10.11
CA LYS A 246 -17.09 -22.08 -9.42
C LYS A 246 -16.62 -23.19 -10.36
N SER A 247 -17.48 -23.68 -11.26
CA SER A 247 -17.08 -24.75 -12.19
C SER A 247 -16.03 -24.24 -13.18
N MET A 248 -16.18 -23.02 -13.71
CA MET A 248 -15.17 -22.42 -14.59
C MET A 248 -13.80 -22.30 -13.93
N ILE A 249 -13.75 -21.95 -12.62
CA ILE A 249 -12.51 -21.92 -11.85
C ILE A 249 -11.96 -23.34 -11.67
N SER A 250 -12.81 -24.29 -11.27
CA SER A 250 -12.40 -25.69 -11.09
C SER A 250 -11.80 -26.28 -12.37
N ASP A 251 -12.42 -26.03 -13.52
CA ASP A 251 -11.94 -26.50 -14.82
C ASP A 251 -10.60 -25.82 -15.19
N PHE A 252 -10.47 -24.53 -14.87
CA PHE A 252 -9.24 -23.79 -15.08
C PHE A 252 -8.09 -24.33 -14.20
N GLU A 253 -8.36 -24.61 -12.92
CA GLU A 253 -7.39 -25.12 -11.97
C GLU A 253 -7.02 -26.58 -12.24
N ALA A 254 -7.96 -27.41 -12.70
CA ALA A 254 -7.74 -28.82 -12.99
C ALA A 254 -6.86 -29.08 -14.23
N LYS A 255 -6.79 -28.14 -15.18
CA LYS A 255 -5.93 -28.29 -16.36
C LYS A 255 -4.46 -28.30 -15.96
N GLU A 256 -3.69 -29.30 -16.37
CA GLU A 256 -2.24 -29.33 -16.11
C GLU A 256 -1.48 -28.33 -16.99
N GLY A 257 -0.39 -27.78 -16.45
CA GLY A 257 0.48 -26.84 -17.16
C GLY A 257 -0.15 -25.48 -17.46
N PHE A 258 0.19 -24.92 -18.62
CA PHE A 258 -0.23 -23.58 -19.03
C PHE A 258 -1.75 -23.46 -19.24
N ASN A 259 -2.36 -22.49 -18.56
CA ASN A 259 -3.77 -22.17 -18.76
C ASN A 259 -4.08 -20.69 -18.49
N LEU A 260 -5.14 -20.19 -19.12
CA LEU A 260 -5.56 -18.80 -19.05
C LEU A 260 -7.04 -18.67 -18.68
N ILE A 261 -7.36 -17.65 -17.91
CA ILE A 261 -8.75 -17.27 -17.61
C ILE A 261 -8.90 -15.75 -17.63
N VAL A 262 -10.02 -15.27 -18.16
CA VAL A 262 -10.34 -13.85 -18.19
C VAL A 262 -11.35 -13.54 -17.09
N MET A 263 -11.08 -12.51 -16.29
CA MET A 263 -11.97 -12.11 -15.20
C MET A 263 -12.20 -10.61 -15.19
N SER A 264 -13.35 -10.17 -14.69
CA SER A 264 -13.52 -8.76 -14.31
C SER A 264 -13.10 -8.54 -12.85
N PRO A 265 -12.44 -7.42 -12.52
CA PRO A 265 -12.08 -7.09 -11.13
C PRO A 265 -13.28 -7.10 -10.18
N VAL A 266 -14.46 -6.69 -10.67
CA VAL A 266 -15.70 -6.66 -9.89
C VAL A 266 -16.25 -8.07 -9.63
N ALA A 267 -16.12 -9.00 -10.59
CA ALA A 267 -16.58 -10.37 -10.41
C ALA A 267 -15.66 -11.19 -9.49
N ALA A 268 -14.40 -10.79 -9.32
CA ALA A 268 -13.49 -11.38 -8.34
C ALA A 268 -13.86 -11.00 -6.88
N GLY A 269 -14.64 -9.94 -6.67
CA GLY A 269 -15.07 -9.47 -5.35
C GLY A 269 -16.04 -10.37 -4.59
N VAL A 270 -16.61 -11.41 -5.22
CA VAL A 270 -17.63 -12.29 -4.61
C VAL A 270 -17.08 -13.48 -3.79
N GLY A 271 -15.82 -13.42 -3.35
CA GLY A 271 -15.31 -14.41 -2.39
C GLY A 271 -14.74 -15.70 -3.00
N LEU A 272 -14.48 -15.75 -4.31
CA LEU A 272 -13.87 -16.92 -4.97
C LEU A 272 -12.38 -17.04 -4.58
N THR A 273 -11.82 -18.25 -4.65
CA THR A 273 -10.39 -18.52 -4.42
C THR A 273 -9.85 -19.14 -5.70
N VAL A 274 -8.70 -18.66 -6.20
CA VAL A 274 -8.11 -19.10 -7.47
C VAL A 274 -6.60 -19.30 -7.27
N VAL A 275 -6.24 -20.23 -6.38
CA VAL A 275 -4.83 -20.48 -6.01
C VAL A 275 -4.09 -21.31 -7.05
N GLY A 276 -4.80 -21.93 -8.01
CA GLY A 276 -4.16 -22.62 -9.13
C GLY A 276 -3.45 -21.68 -10.11
N ALA A 277 -3.80 -20.38 -10.13
CA ALA A 277 -3.03 -19.37 -10.85
C ALA A 277 -1.91 -18.82 -9.97
N ASN A 278 -0.82 -18.38 -10.58
CA ASN A 278 0.23 -17.62 -9.89
C ASN A 278 0.68 -16.38 -10.67
N HIS A 279 0.14 -16.16 -11.88
CA HIS A 279 0.32 -14.93 -12.64
C HIS A 279 -0.99 -14.14 -12.74
N VAL A 280 -0.90 -12.82 -12.61
CA VAL A 280 -2.02 -11.90 -12.72
C VAL A 280 -1.65 -10.73 -13.61
N VAL A 281 -2.38 -10.52 -14.69
CA VAL A 281 -2.23 -9.34 -15.56
C VAL A 281 -3.44 -8.43 -15.36
N HIS A 282 -3.25 -7.21 -14.84
CA HIS A 282 -4.29 -6.18 -14.86
C HIS A 282 -4.19 -5.40 -16.16
N LEU A 283 -4.75 -5.98 -17.22
CA LEU A 283 -4.72 -5.38 -18.56
C LEU A 283 -5.49 -4.05 -18.59
N GLU A 284 -6.64 -4.01 -17.92
CA GLU A 284 -7.39 -2.78 -17.65
C GLU A 284 -7.39 -2.49 -16.15
N ARG A 285 -6.79 -1.37 -15.75
CA ARG A 285 -6.78 -0.90 -14.36
C ARG A 285 -8.18 -0.48 -13.93
N TYR A 286 -8.55 -0.85 -12.71
CA TYR A 286 -9.83 -0.43 -12.13
C TYR A 286 -9.66 0.87 -11.31
N TRP A 287 -10.60 1.81 -11.43
CA TRP A 287 -10.55 3.12 -10.77
C TRP A 287 -10.49 3.10 -9.24
N ASN A 288 -10.83 1.96 -8.63
CA ASN A 288 -10.77 1.73 -7.19
C ASN A 288 -9.67 0.69 -6.87
N PRO A 289 -8.55 1.11 -6.25
CA PRO A 289 -7.42 0.23 -5.99
C PRO A 289 -7.76 -0.87 -4.96
N ALA A 290 -8.70 -0.64 -4.05
CA ALA A 290 -9.12 -1.62 -3.07
C ALA A 290 -9.81 -2.83 -3.73
N LYS A 291 -10.67 -2.62 -4.74
CA LYS A 291 -11.28 -3.72 -5.49
C LYS A 291 -10.27 -4.47 -6.36
N GLU A 292 -9.28 -3.78 -6.91
CA GLU A 292 -8.18 -4.41 -7.66
C GLU A 292 -7.30 -5.28 -6.75
N ALA A 293 -6.93 -4.77 -5.57
CA ALA A 293 -6.21 -5.53 -4.55
C ALA A 293 -7.01 -6.75 -4.09
N GLN A 294 -8.33 -6.60 -3.88
CA GLN A 294 -9.21 -7.71 -3.53
C GLN A 294 -9.26 -8.80 -4.61
N ALA A 295 -9.12 -8.41 -5.89
CA ALA A 295 -9.06 -9.34 -7.01
C ALA A 295 -7.72 -10.09 -7.06
N THR A 296 -6.60 -9.38 -6.86
CA THR A 296 -5.27 -9.98 -6.72
C THR A 296 -5.17 -10.93 -5.52
N ASP A 297 -5.80 -10.56 -4.40
CA ASP A 297 -5.88 -11.37 -3.17
C ASP A 297 -6.65 -12.68 -3.33
N ARG A 298 -7.31 -12.91 -4.47
CA ARG A 298 -7.92 -14.20 -4.81
C ARG A 298 -6.88 -15.26 -5.19
N VAL A 299 -5.73 -14.79 -5.68
CA VAL A 299 -4.57 -15.58 -6.05
C VAL A 299 -3.56 -15.62 -4.92
N TYR A 300 -3.27 -14.45 -4.32
CA TYR A 300 -2.39 -14.32 -3.17
C TYR A 300 -3.14 -14.62 -1.86
N ARG A 301 -3.38 -15.90 -1.61
CA ARG A 301 -4.19 -16.40 -0.48
C ARG A 301 -3.63 -17.68 0.11
N ILE A 302 -4.08 -18.03 1.32
CA ILE A 302 -3.81 -19.33 1.95
C ILE A 302 -4.16 -20.44 0.96
N GLY A 303 -3.23 -21.39 0.77
CA GLY A 303 -3.29 -22.45 -0.24
C GLY A 303 -2.52 -22.14 -1.52
N GLN A 304 -1.98 -20.93 -1.68
CA GLN A 304 -1.02 -20.62 -2.72
C GLN A 304 0.35 -21.17 -2.36
N GLU A 305 0.96 -21.95 -3.26
CA GLU A 305 2.27 -22.58 -3.07
C GLU A 305 3.36 -21.95 -3.94
N LYS A 306 2.99 -21.25 -5.01
CA LYS A 306 3.92 -20.62 -5.96
C LYS A 306 4.05 -19.13 -5.74
N GLU A 307 5.20 -18.58 -6.11
CA GLU A 307 5.40 -17.12 -6.15
C GLU A 307 4.36 -16.47 -7.06
N VAL A 308 3.75 -15.39 -6.56
CA VAL A 308 2.69 -14.68 -7.25
C VAL A 308 3.27 -13.46 -7.97
N HIS A 309 3.07 -13.38 -9.27
CA HIS A 309 3.54 -12.29 -10.11
C HIS A 309 2.38 -11.45 -10.64
N ILE A 310 2.43 -10.14 -10.42
CA ILE A 310 1.41 -9.18 -10.82
C ILE A 310 2.01 -8.24 -11.86
N TYR A 311 1.38 -8.15 -13.03
CA TYR A 311 1.86 -7.37 -14.16
C TYR A 311 0.87 -6.27 -14.52
N ILE A 312 1.39 -5.05 -14.65
CA ILE A 312 0.66 -3.88 -15.12
C ILE A 312 1.28 -3.38 -16.44
N PRO A 313 0.77 -3.84 -17.61
CA PRO A 313 1.11 -3.24 -18.89
C PRO A 313 0.65 -1.77 -18.93
N LEU A 314 1.56 -0.87 -19.28
CA LEU A 314 1.29 0.56 -19.41
C LEU A 314 1.62 1.02 -20.81
N LEU A 315 0.63 1.65 -21.44
CA LEU A 315 0.83 2.30 -22.74
C LEU A 315 1.27 3.75 -22.52
N HIS A 316 2.37 4.17 -23.13
CA HIS A 316 2.95 5.51 -23.03
C HIS A 316 2.66 6.31 -24.30
N HIS A 317 2.51 7.62 -24.14
CA HIS A 317 2.48 8.54 -25.28
C HIS A 317 3.91 9.07 -25.52
N PRO A 318 4.35 9.26 -26.78
CA PRO A 318 5.72 9.70 -27.06
C PRO A 318 6.06 11.09 -26.52
N GLU A 319 5.07 11.97 -26.37
CA GLU A 319 5.30 13.40 -26.06
C GLU A 319 4.85 13.82 -24.67
N PHE A 320 3.94 13.08 -24.04
CA PHE A 320 3.35 13.47 -22.75
C PHE A 320 2.89 12.24 -21.97
N GLU A 321 2.39 12.43 -20.76
CA GLU A 321 1.93 11.32 -19.95
C GLU A 321 0.57 10.80 -20.43
N SER A 322 0.52 9.51 -20.76
CA SER A 322 -0.70 8.86 -21.23
C SER A 322 -1.73 8.68 -20.10
N PHE A 323 -2.94 8.31 -20.50
CA PHE A 323 -4.01 7.92 -19.60
C PHE A 323 -3.58 6.81 -18.63
N ASP A 324 -2.89 5.78 -19.13
CA ASP A 324 -2.47 4.61 -18.33
C ASP A 324 -1.47 4.98 -17.24
N VAL A 325 -0.46 5.81 -17.59
CA VAL A 325 0.57 6.28 -16.66
C VAL A 325 -0.07 7.16 -15.57
N ASN A 326 -0.92 8.09 -15.99
CA ASN A 326 -1.66 8.97 -15.07
C ASN A 326 -2.59 8.17 -14.15
N LEU A 327 -3.32 7.19 -14.68
CA LEU A 327 -4.18 6.33 -13.90
C LEU A 327 -3.38 5.49 -12.91
N HIS A 328 -2.25 4.90 -13.33
CA HIS A 328 -1.39 4.14 -12.44
C HIS A 328 -0.91 5.01 -11.27
N ARG A 329 -0.39 6.22 -11.56
CA ARG A 329 0.08 7.15 -10.53
C ARG A 329 -1.04 7.54 -9.55
N LEU A 330 -2.22 7.87 -10.07
CA LEU A 330 -3.37 8.24 -9.25
C LEU A 330 -3.79 7.09 -8.32
N LEU A 331 -3.78 5.85 -8.81
CA LEU A 331 -4.10 4.67 -8.01
C LEU A 331 -3.03 4.39 -6.94
N THR A 332 -1.75 4.58 -7.27
CA THR A 332 -0.64 4.46 -6.30
C THR A 332 -0.78 5.51 -5.20
N GLN A 333 -1.04 6.78 -5.54
CA GLN A 333 -1.29 7.84 -4.55
C GLN A 333 -2.50 7.55 -3.64
N LYS A 334 -3.60 7.04 -4.19
CA LYS A 334 -4.77 6.62 -3.39
C LYS A 334 -4.44 5.45 -2.46
N THR A 335 -3.54 4.56 -2.85
CA THR A 335 -3.11 3.43 -2.02
C THR A 335 -2.22 3.89 -0.87
N LEU A 336 -1.33 4.87 -1.10
CA LEU A 336 -0.52 5.47 -0.04
C LEU A 336 -1.38 6.12 1.06
N LEU A 337 -2.49 6.79 0.69
CA LEU A 337 -3.46 7.32 1.67
C LEU A 337 -4.08 6.23 2.55
N LYS A 338 -4.38 5.07 1.96
CA LYS A 338 -4.89 3.90 2.70
C LYS A 338 -3.83 3.36 3.67
N ASP A 339 -2.58 3.27 3.24
CA ASP A 339 -1.54 2.68 4.09
C ASP A 339 -1.09 3.64 5.20
N ALA A 340 -1.02 4.95 4.93
CA ALA A 340 -0.67 5.97 5.92
C ALA A 340 -1.63 6.03 7.13
N VAL A 341 -2.91 5.70 6.94
CA VAL A 341 -3.91 5.66 8.03
C VAL A 341 -3.98 4.29 8.70
N VAL A 342 -3.46 3.23 8.07
CA VAL A 342 -3.84 1.87 8.44
C VAL A 342 -2.62 0.93 8.62
N THR A 343 -1.40 1.44 8.80
CA THR A 343 -0.19 0.63 9.08
C THR A 343 -0.33 -0.28 10.32
N PRO A 344 0.34 -1.45 10.34
CA PRO A 344 0.23 -2.46 11.40
C PRO A 344 1.16 -2.11 12.57
N GLU A 345 0.76 -1.18 13.41
CA GLU A 345 1.23 -1.25 14.80
C GLU A 345 0.17 -2.07 15.53
N ASP A 346 0.58 -3.11 16.26
CA ASP A 346 -0.33 -3.84 17.14
C ASP A 346 -0.89 -2.82 18.14
N VAL A 347 -2.14 -2.40 17.93
CA VAL A 347 -2.82 -1.55 18.89
C VAL A 347 -3.20 -2.42 20.06
N ILE A 348 -2.32 -2.47 21.05
CA ILE A 348 -2.61 -3.11 22.34
C ILE A 348 -3.82 -2.37 22.92
N PRO A 349 -4.93 -3.08 23.18
CA PRO A 349 -6.12 -2.44 23.70
C PRO A 349 -5.82 -1.82 25.05
N GLN A 350 -5.92 -0.50 25.15
CA GLN A 350 -6.20 0.18 26.41
C GLN A 350 -7.62 0.75 26.33
N PRO A 351 -8.64 -0.01 26.75
CA PRO A 351 -9.98 0.52 26.88
C PRO A 351 -10.01 1.46 28.09
N ALA A 352 -10.32 2.73 27.85
CA ALA A 352 -10.76 3.61 28.92
C ALA A 352 -12.04 3.02 29.53
N GLY A 353 -11.97 2.61 30.80
CA GLY A 353 -13.15 2.28 31.60
C GLY A 353 -13.38 0.82 31.99
N VAL A 354 -12.43 -0.10 31.77
CA VAL A 354 -12.48 -1.42 32.43
C VAL A 354 -11.25 -1.54 33.31
N GLY A 355 -11.46 -1.45 34.62
CA GLY A 355 -10.47 -1.79 35.65
C GLY A 355 -10.17 -3.30 35.63
N GLY A 356 -9.52 -3.75 34.56
CA GLY A 356 -8.92 -5.05 34.41
C GLY A 356 -7.42 -4.86 34.33
N VAL A 357 -6.76 -5.20 35.42
CA VAL A 357 -5.29 -5.36 35.53
C VAL A 357 -4.76 -5.97 34.24
N VAL A 358 -4.03 -5.17 33.44
CA VAL A 358 -3.03 -5.74 32.54
C VAL A 358 -2.20 -6.61 33.45
N SER A 359 -2.18 -7.93 33.22
CA SER A 359 -1.45 -8.89 34.03
C SER A 359 -0.09 -8.28 34.38
N GLY A 360 0.13 -7.95 35.65
CA GLY A 360 1.28 -7.13 36.09
C GLY A 360 2.61 -7.62 35.52
N ASP A 361 2.69 -8.93 35.28
CA ASP A 361 3.83 -9.64 34.70
C ASP A 361 4.28 -9.18 33.30
N LEU A 362 3.42 -8.54 32.47
CA LEU A 362 3.78 -8.13 31.11
C LEU A 362 4.38 -6.71 31.02
N ILE A 363 4.03 -5.82 31.95
CA ILE A 363 4.51 -4.43 31.96
C ILE A 363 5.89 -4.35 32.64
N ASP A 364 6.13 -5.21 33.63
CA ASP A 364 7.40 -5.32 34.34
C ASP A 364 8.41 -6.24 33.62
N LYS A 365 8.08 -6.73 32.41
CA LYS A 365 8.97 -7.57 31.62
C LYS A 365 10.04 -6.73 30.91
N ARG A 366 11.30 -7.18 31.02
CA ARG A 366 12.47 -6.62 30.32
C ARG A 366 12.28 -6.63 28.81
N ILE A 367 12.66 -5.54 28.15
CA ILE A 367 12.70 -5.43 26.69
C ILE A 367 13.85 -6.27 26.11
N THR A 368 13.49 -7.31 25.39
CA THR A 368 14.40 -8.19 24.64
C THR A 368 14.52 -7.77 23.17
N ALA A 369 15.46 -8.39 22.42
CA ALA A 369 15.59 -8.17 20.98
C ALA A 369 14.27 -8.36 20.20
N ALA A 370 13.47 -9.37 20.59
CA ALA A 370 12.18 -9.65 19.97
C ALA A 370 11.07 -8.65 20.33
N GLU A 371 11.23 -7.93 21.45
CA GLU A 371 10.31 -6.87 21.87
C GLU A 371 10.74 -5.51 21.31
N LEU A 372 12.04 -5.26 21.16
CA LEU A 372 12.58 -4.08 20.46
C LEU A 372 11.99 -3.93 19.05
N ASP A 373 11.81 -5.05 18.35
CA ASP A 373 11.21 -5.09 17.01
C ASP A 373 9.70 -4.84 16.98
N LYS A 374 9.05 -4.86 18.13
CA LYS A 374 7.60 -4.63 18.27
C LYS A 374 7.27 -3.24 18.81
N LEU A 375 8.27 -2.46 19.21
CA LEU A 375 8.06 -1.11 19.71
C LEU A 375 7.59 -0.18 18.58
N SER A 376 6.71 0.75 18.92
CA SER A 376 6.44 1.90 18.06
C SER A 376 7.66 2.84 18.03
N TRP A 377 7.71 3.74 17.05
CA TRP A 377 8.80 4.73 16.98
C TRP A 377 8.87 5.63 18.22
N GLN A 378 7.74 6.00 18.82
CA GLN A 378 7.69 6.78 20.06
C GLN A 378 8.18 5.96 21.27
N GLN A 379 7.77 4.70 21.35
CA GLN A 379 8.27 3.79 22.38
C GLN A 379 9.77 3.53 22.20
N PHE A 380 10.27 3.54 20.97
CA PHE A 380 11.68 3.44 20.66
C PHE A 380 12.45 4.71 21.06
N GLU A 381 11.93 5.91 20.77
CA GLU A 381 12.50 7.17 21.26
C GLU A 381 12.55 7.19 22.80
N ALA A 382 11.43 6.86 23.45
CA ALA A 382 11.32 6.75 24.89
C ALA A 382 12.28 5.71 25.48
N LEU A 383 12.41 4.55 24.83
CA LEU A 383 13.40 3.54 25.19
C LEU A 383 14.82 4.11 25.10
N CYS A 384 15.17 4.79 24.00
CA CYS A 384 16.51 5.33 23.81
C CYS A 384 16.85 6.39 24.87
N VAL A 385 15.89 7.28 25.20
CA VAL A 385 16.05 8.27 26.27
C VAL A 385 16.21 7.59 27.63
N GLU A 386 15.35 6.62 27.96
CA GLU A 386 15.40 5.90 29.25
C GLU A 386 16.70 5.10 29.40
N LEU A 387 17.10 4.39 28.34
CA LEU A 387 18.31 3.58 28.30
C LEU A 387 19.55 4.45 28.48
N LEU A 388 19.65 5.56 27.73
CA LEU A 388 20.77 6.49 27.87
C LEU A 388 20.77 7.21 29.22
N ALA A 389 19.61 7.52 29.79
CA ALA A 389 19.52 8.10 31.13
C ALA A 389 20.10 7.15 32.19
N LYS A 390 19.81 5.84 32.11
CA LYS A 390 20.40 4.84 33.00
C LYS A 390 21.90 4.63 32.76
N ILE A 391 22.34 4.59 31.50
CA ILE A 391 23.77 4.41 31.15
C ILE A 391 24.62 5.56 31.67
N THR A 392 24.08 6.78 31.58
CA THR A 392 24.85 8.00 31.88
C THR A 392 24.59 8.55 33.28
N ASP A 393 23.70 7.93 34.06
CA ASP A 393 23.24 8.42 35.37
C ASP A 393 22.77 9.89 35.29
N SER A 394 21.92 10.17 34.31
CA SER A 394 21.45 11.54 34.04
C SER A 394 20.45 12.03 35.09
N GLU A 395 20.65 13.25 35.59
CA GLU A 395 19.77 13.87 36.60
C GLU A 395 18.35 14.12 36.06
N SER A 396 18.25 14.47 34.79
CA SER A 396 16.98 14.65 34.10
C SER A 396 17.07 14.24 32.64
N ALA A 397 15.97 13.66 32.14
CA ALA A 397 15.85 13.22 30.76
C ALA A 397 14.39 13.37 30.30
N TRP A 398 14.14 13.82 29.08
CA TRP A 398 12.78 13.93 28.54
C TRP A 398 12.76 13.87 27.02
N LEU A 399 11.56 13.59 26.50
CA LEU A 399 11.27 13.61 25.06
C LEU A 399 10.85 15.02 24.64
N THR A 400 11.18 15.42 23.43
CA THR A 400 10.93 16.79 22.92
C THR A 400 9.55 16.96 22.28
N ASN A 401 8.61 16.05 22.53
CA ASN A 401 7.28 16.04 21.91
C ASN A 401 6.37 17.16 22.46
N ASN A 402 6.29 18.29 21.75
CA ASN A 402 5.17 19.25 21.72
C ASN A 402 5.42 20.39 20.71
N GLY A 403 5.55 20.04 19.42
CA GLY A 403 5.42 21.01 18.31
C GLY A 403 6.68 21.77 17.91
N ALA A 404 7.87 21.42 18.42
CA ALA A 404 9.15 21.98 18.00
C ALA A 404 10.33 21.08 18.42
N ASP A 405 10.46 19.90 17.83
CA ASP A 405 11.57 18.97 18.07
C ASP A 405 12.92 19.54 17.55
N HIS A 406 12.88 20.45 16.57
CA HIS A 406 14.03 21.12 15.96
C HIS A 406 15.15 20.17 15.49
N GLY A 407 14.84 18.88 15.31
CA GLY A 407 15.78 17.82 14.94
C GLY A 407 16.38 17.00 16.09
N ALA A 408 15.92 17.14 17.33
CA ALA A 408 16.29 16.27 18.45
C ALA A 408 15.03 15.67 19.11
N ASP A 409 15.03 14.37 19.38
CA ASP A 409 13.89 13.63 19.95
C ASP A 409 13.99 13.51 21.48
N GLY A 410 15.20 13.69 22.03
CA GLY A 410 15.45 13.57 23.46
C GLY A 410 16.55 14.49 23.97
N VAL A 411 16.40 14.91 25.22
CA VAL A 411 17.35 15.75 25.94
C VAL A 411 17.70 15.06 27.25
N LEU A 412 18.99 14.96 27.57
CA LEU A 412 19.47 14.46 28.84
C LEU A 412 20.44 15.48 29.46
N LEU A 413 20.19 15.85 30.72
CA LEU A 413 21.08 16.72 31.49
C LEU A 413 21.87 15.90 32.49
N ASN A 414 23.18 16.14 32.51
CA ASN A 414 24.12 15.38 33.32
C ASN A 414 25.27 16.29 33.80
N ASN A 415 25.74 16.04 35.01
CA ASN A 415 26.89 16.73 35.62
C ASN A 415 28.18 16.57 34.80
N SER A 416 28.34 15.47 34.07
CA SER A 416 29.50 15.24 33.19
C SER A 416 29.34 15.79 31.76
N GLY A 417 28.20 16.39 31.43
CA GLY A 417 27.93 17.00 30.14
C GLY A 417 26.59 16.57 29.54
N ASN A 418 25.83 17.55 29.03
CA ASN A 418 24.50 17.32 28.48
C ASN A 418 24.54 16.62 27.12
N ILE A 419 23.49 15.84 26.85
CA ILE A 419 23.34 15.02 25.66
C ILE A 419 22.08 15.43 24.89
N LEU A 420 22.23 15.63 23.58
CA LEU A 420 21.09 15.65 22.65
C LEU A 420 21.02 14.34 21.89
N LEU A 421 19.80 13.83 21.75
CA LEU A 421 19.50 12.55 21.15
C LEU A 421 18.59 12.74 19.94
N GLN A 422 18.92 12.05 18.84
CA GLN A 422 17.97 11.75 17.77
C GLN A 422 17.88 10.23 17.65
N ALA A 423 16.67 9.68 17.74
CA ALA A 423 16.40 8.27 17.57
C ALA A 423 15.55 7.99 16.31
N LYS A 424 16.10 7.18 15.40
CA LYS A 424 15.40 6.71 14.21
C LYS A 424 15.01 5.24 14.30
N PHE A 425 13.72 4.98 14.47
CA PHE A 425 13.19 3.62 14.35
C PHE A 425 13.01 3.22 12.87
N THR A 426 13.72 2.16 12.44
CA THR A 426 13.57 1.56 11.12
C THR A 426 14.09 0.12 11.15
N GLN A 427 13.41 -0.80 10.47
CA GLN A 427 13.81 -2.21 10.32
C GLN A 427 14.37 -2.51 8.93
N ARG A 428 14.55 -1.48 8.10
CA ARG A 428 15.13 -1.58 6.75
C ARG A 428 16.51 -0.95 6.74
N GLN A 429 17.28 -1.22 5.69
CA GLN A 429 18.52 -0.51 5.41
C GLN A 429 18.25 1.00 5.40
N TYR A 430 19.10 1.77 6.09
CA TYR A 430 18.89 3.20 6.28
C TYR A 430 20.18 3.98 6.01
N ASP A 431 20.05 5.10 5.31
CA ASP A 431 21.19 5.94 4.91
C ASP A 431 21.70 6.84 6.05
N GLY A 432 20.92 7.05 7.12
CA GLY A 432 21.37 7.74 8.33
C GLY A 432 21.63 9.25 8.21
N TYR A 433 21.86 9.76 6.99
CA TYR A 433 22.28 11.14 6.72
C TYR A 433 21.34 12.18 7.31
N LYS A 434 20.02 11.99 7.15
CA LYS A 434 19.02 12.94 7.63
C LYS A 434 19.05 13.09 9.15
N GLY A 435 19.11 11.99 9.90
CA GLY A 435 19.14 12.02 11.37
C GLY A 435 20.41 12.69 11.94
N ILE A 436 21.54 12.51 11.27
CA ILE A 436 22.80 13.20 11.61
C ILE A 436 22.68 14.72 11.36
N GLN A 437 22.10 15.12 10.23
CA GLN A 437 21.92 16.53 9.90
C GLN A 437 20.92 17.21 10.85
N GLU A 438 19.84 16.52 11.20
CA GLU A 438 18.81 16.97 12.14
C GLU A 438 19.43 17.28 13.51
N ILE A 439 20.17 16.32 14.10
CA ILE A 439 20.75 16.51 15.44
C ILE A 439 21.88 17.55 15.46
N HIS A 440 22.70 17.62 14.40
CA HIS A 440 23.72 18.64 14.25
C HIS A 440 23.12 20.06 14.20
N SER A 441 21.99 20.21 13.49
CA SER A 441 21.31 21.50 13.35
C SER A 441 20.52 21.86 14.60
N ALA A 442 20.05 20.87 15.37
CA ALA A 442 19.34 21.06 16.62
C ALA A 442 20.21 21.69 17.72
N LYS A 443 21.49 21.31 17.79
CA LYS A 443 22.43 21.75 18.84
C LYS A 443 22.39 23.25 19.15
N PRO A 444 22.64 24.18 18.21
CA PRO A 444 22.66 25.62 18.51
C PRO A 444 21.30 26.16 19.00
N ILE A 445 20.20 25.55 18.56
CA ILE A 445 18.84 25.95 18.96
C ILE A 445 18.63 25.60 20.43
N TYR A 446 18.97 24.37 20.82
CA TYR A 446 18.84 23.90 22.20
C TYR A 446 19.84 24.57 23.15
N GLU A 447 21.08 24.84 22.71
CA GLU A 447 22.06 25.57 23.52
C GLU A 447 21.58 27.00 23.85
N SER A 448 20.97 27.67 22.86
CA SER A 448 20.38 28.99 23.04
C SER A 448 19.14 28.96 23.95
N ALA A 449 18.23 28.01 23.73
CA ALA A 449 16.98 27.89 24.48
C ALA A 449 17.20 27.50 25.95
N MET A 450 18.11 26.56 26.22
CA MET A 450 18.37 26.04 27.56
C MET A 450 19.54 26.74 28.27
N ARG A 451 20.24 27.66 27.60
CA ARG A 451 21.43 28.37 28.11
C ARG A 451 22.47 27.42 28.70
N SER A 452 22.65 26.26 28.08
CA SER A 452 23.55 25.19 28.51
C SER A 452 24.21 24.57 27.28
N SER A 453 25.46 24.11 27.41
CA SER A 453 26.17 23.47 26.32
C SER A 453 25.81 21.99 26.20
N PHE A 454 25.77 21.48 24.96
CA PHE A 454 25.57 20.06 24.67
C PHE A 454 26.88 19.47 24.11
N GLY A 455 27.62 18.82 25.01
CA GLY A 455 28.95 18.28 24.74
C GLY A 455 28.92 16.96 23.96
N ARG A 456 27.79 16.25 23.96
CA ARG A 456 27.61 14.97 23.28
C ARG A 456 26.34 14.99 22.43
N LEU A 457 26.46 14.57 21.18
CA LEU A 457 25.34 14.37 20.26
C LEU A 457 25.27 12.89 19.92
N ILE A 458 24.11 12.28 20.10
CA ILE A 458 23.93 10.84 19.88
C ILE A 458 22.82 10.64 18.85
N PHE A 459 23.14 9.87 17.80
CA PHE A 459 22.19 9.36 16.83
C PHE A 459 21.98 7.86 17.04
N VAL A 460 20.74 7.44 17.24
CA VAL A 460 20.40 6.05 17.59
C VAL A 460 19.47 5.47 16.53
N THR A 461 19.69 4.20 16.15
CA THR A 461 18.77 3.54 15.22
C THR A 461 18.69 2.03 15.39
N ASN A 462 17.50 1.49 15.14
CA ASN A 462 17.27 0.04 15.10
C ASN A 462 17.53 -0.59 13.71
N SER A 463 18.10 0.16 12.76
CA SER A 463 18.38 -0.36 11.42
C SER A 463 19.33 -1.57 11.49
N PRO A 464 19.05 -2.66 10.76
CA PRO A 464 19.95 -3.81 10.69
C PRO A 464 21.22 -3.50 9.90
N LEU A 465 21.21 -2.47 9.04
CA LEU A 465 22.36 -2.08 8.22
C LEU A 465 22.37 -0.58 7.94
N LEU A 466 23.43 0.09 8.38
CA LEU A 466 23.71 1.50 8.10
C LEU A 466 24.70 1.64 6.93
N ALA A 467 24.56 2.70 6.14
CA ALA A 467 25.52 2.99 5.08
C ALA A 467 26.90 3.36 5.67
N LYS A 468 27.99 2.93 5.03
CA LYS A 468 29.36 3.23 5.51
C LYS A 468 29.62 4.74 5.64
N ARG A 469 29.12 5.50 4.68
CA ARG A 469 29.21 6.97 4.63
C ARG A 469 28.58 7.65 5.85
N THR A 470 27.57 7.03 6.47
CA THR A 470 26.91 7.55 7.67
C THR A 470 27.90 7.70 8.83
N HIS A 471 28.75 6.70 9.06
CA HIS A 471 29.74 6.74 10.13
C HIS A 471 30.84 7.78 9.88
N GLU A 472 31.26 7.96 8.62
CA GLU A 472 32.26 8.95 8.22
C GLU A 472 31.77 10.39 8.46
N ILE A 473 30.50 10.66 8.11
CA ILE A 473 29.88 11.97 8.33
C ILE A 473 29.65 12.21 9.82
N ALA A 474 29.15 11.21 10.55
CA ALA A 474 28.95 11.31 12.00
C ALA A 474 30.26 11.67 12.73
N ALA A 475 31.37 11.02 12.39
CA ALA A 475 32.68 11.32 12.95
C ALA A 475 33.14 12.75 12.65
N THR A 476 32.89 13.25 11.43
CA THR A 476 33.22 14.62 11.03
C THR A 476 32.41 15.65 11.82
N CYS A 477 31.15 15.34 12.11
CA CYS A 477 30.24 16.20 12.87
C CYS A 477 30.33 16.02 14.40
N GLY A 478 31.19 15.12 14.90
CA GLY A 478 31.30 14.82 16.33
C GLY A 478 30.05 14.14 16.93
N ILE A 479 29.32 13.35 16.13
CA ILE A 479 28.09 12.65 16.52
C ILE A 479 28.40 11.17 16.77
N GLU A 480 27.99 10.67 17.93
CA GLU A 480 28.07 9.26 18.30
C GLU A 480 26.93 8.49 17.67
N VAL A 481 27.21 7.36 17.01
CA VAL A 481 26.19 6.53 16.36
C VAL A 481 26.01 5.23 17.14
N LEU A 482 24.79 5.01 17.65
CA LEU A 482 24.39 3.75 18.28
C LEU A 482 23.49 2.96 17.33
N GLY A 483 24.06 1.91 16.75
CA GLY A 483 23.33 0.97 15.90
C GLY A 483 22.64 -0.14 16.71
N ARG A 484 21.88 -0.98 16.00
CA ARG A 484 21.14 -2.09 16.58
C ARG A 484 21.99 -3.01 17.47
N THR A 485 23.20 -3.37 17.05
CA THR A 485 24.06 -4.27 17.84
C THR A 485 24.41 -3.68 19.20
N GLN A 486 24.76 -2.39 19.26
CA GLN A 486 25.08 -1.71 20.51
C GLN A 486 23.84 -1.55 21.40
N LEU A 487 22.68 -1.26 20.80
CA LEU A 487 21.41 -1.22 21.53
C LEU A 487 21.08 -2.56 22.21
N LEU A 488 21.28 -3.67 21.50
CA LEU A 488 21.04 -5.00 22.08
C LEU A 488 22.01 -5.30 23.23
N THR A 489 23.28 -4.94 23.11
CA THR A 489 24.26 -5.06 24.21
C THR A 489 23.83 -4.24 25.43
N TYR A 490 23.43 -2.98 25.24
CA TYR A 490 22.94 -2.17 26.35
C TYR A 490 21.63 -2.68 26.94
N LEU A 491 20.73 -3.25 26.13
CA LEU A 491 19.52 -3.91 26.61
C LEU A 491 19.81 -5.22 27.33
N GLU A 492 21.00 -5.82 27.22
CA GLU A 492 21.46 -6.98 28.01
C GLU A 492 22.15 -6.55 29.31
N GLU A 493 22.78 -5.38 29.36
CA GLU A 493 23.43 -4.82 30.54
C GLU A 493 22.48 -4.06 31.46
N TYR A 494 21.55 -3.29 30.89
CA TYR A 494 20.61 -2.44 31.63
C TYR A 494 19.20 -3.01 31.50
N ASP A 495 18.51 -3.15 32.64
CA ASP A 495 17.14 -3.63 32.67
C ASP A 495 16.17 -2.47 32.41
N ILE A 496 15.52 -2.50 31.25
CA ILE A 496 14.48 -1.55 30.85
C ILE A 496 13.20 -2.33 30.63
N THR A 497 12.14 -1.93 31.30
CA THR A 497 10.82 -2.55 31.18
C THR A 497 9.89 -1.72 30.29
N LEU A 498 8.80 -2.33 29.83
CA LEU A 498 7.76 -1.59 29.11
C LEU A 498 7.15 -0.48 29.99
N LYS A 499 7.10 -0.68 31.31
CA LYS A 499 6.68 0.33 32.29
C LYS A 499 7.52 1.59 32.23
N ASP A 500 8.84 1.44 32.15
CA ASP A 500 9.77 2.57 32.13
C ASP A 500 9.57 3.39 30.86
N ILE A 501 9.41 2.72 29.71
CA ILE A 501 9.11 3.34 28.41
C ILE A 501 7.79 4.12 28.48
N LEU A 502 6.72 3.50 29.00
CA LEU A 502 5.41 4.15 29.10
C LEU A 502 5.43 5.31 30.09
N SER A 503 6.18 5.21 31.18
CA SER A 503 6.38 6.31 32.11
C SER A 503 7.13 7.47 31.47
N ARG A 504 8.11 7.18 30.60
CA ARG A 504 8.86 8.21 29.86
C ARG A 504 8.01 8.90 28.80
N LEU A 505 7.10 8.18 28.15
CA LEU A 505 6.13 8.76 27.20
C LEU A 505 5.08 9.67 27.86
N GLY A 506 4.78 9.44 29.14
CA GLY A 506 3.82 10.24 29.90
C GLY A 506 4.42 11.49 30.57
N LYS A 507 5.74 11.67 30.52
CA LYS A 507 6.48 12.82 31.04
C LYS A 507 6.87 13.74 29.88
#